data_AF-A0A321LKE1-F1
#
_entry.id   AF-A0A321LKE1-F1
#
_cell.length_a   1.000
_cell.length_b   1.000
_cell.length_c   1.000
_cell.angle_alpha   90.00
_cell.angle_beta   90.00
_cell.angle_gamma   90.00
#
_symmetry.space_group_name_H-M   'P 1'
#
loop_
_entity.id
_entity.type
_entity.pdbx_description
1 polymer ?
#
loop_
_entity_poly.entity_id
_entity_poly.type
_entity_poly.pdbx_seq_one_letter_code
_entity_poly.pdbx_strand_id
1 'polypeptide(L)'
;MDHRVDRAIEFIEMNYANNIGLRDLTKCVRLSTSRLAVLFQSEIGRSPLRYLKEIRIQKAAQLLSSDYLLSIKEVMGKVGLMSPSHFTHSFKDAFGVTPTEYRANSLSRLPSRSTLKIQARESLQESLTIDNRVQQYGIVDARLEQK
;
A
#
# COMPACT_ATOMS: atom_id res chain seq x y z
N MET A 1 10.32 20.97 10.11
CA MET A 1 9.63 21.09 8.81
C MET A 1 8.56 22.16 8.95
N ASP A 2 8.33 22.96 7.91
CA ASP A 2 7.27 23.98 7.91
C ASP A 2 5.88 23.32 7.89
N HIS A 3 4.98 23.73 8.79
CA HIS A 3 3.63 23.15 8.90
C HIS A 3 2.82 23.17 7.59
N ARG A 4 3.11 24.10 6.67
CA ARG A 4 2.46 24.17 5.35
C ARG A 4 2.95 23.07 4.43
N VAL A 5 4.22 22.68 4.54
CA VAL A 5 4.78 21.53 3.82
C VAL A 5 4.16 20.24 4.36
N ASP A 6 4.08 20.08 5.67
CA ASP A 6 3.41 18.94 6.30
C ASP A 6 1.94 18.81 5.82
N ARG A 7 1.20 19.92 5.84
CA ARG A 7 -0.19 19.99 5.35
C ARG A 7 -0.32 19.61 3.87
N ALA A 8 0.63 20.04 3.03
CA ALA A 8 0.64 19.70 1.61
C ALA A 8 0.93 18.21 1.40
N ILE A 9 1.84 17.63 2.20
CA ILE A 9 2.14 16.18 2.18
C ILE A 9 0.91 15.38 2.59
N GLU A 10 0.28 15.71 3.73
CA GLU A 10 -0.96 15.06 4.16
C GLU A 10 -2.03 15.10 3.08
N PHE A 11 -2.22 16.25 2.45
CA PHE A 11 -3.18 16.39 1.37
C PHE A 11 -2.85 15.48 0.18
N ILE A 12 -1.58 15.38 -0.21
CA ILE A 12 -1.12 14.46 -1.26
C ILE A 12 -1.38 13.00 -0.86
N GLU A 13 -0.98 12.57 0.33
CA GLU A 13 -1.15 11.18 0.79
C GLU A 13 -2.62 10.77 0.86
N MET A 14 -3.52 11.68 1.23
CA MET A 14 -4.96 11.40 1.29
C MET A 14 -5.64 11.43 -0.08
N ASN A 15 -5.05 12.11 -1.08
CA ASN A 15 -5.71 12.40 -2.35
C ASN A 15 -4.91 11.98 -3.59
N TYR A 16 -3.82 11.22 -3.45
CA TYR A 16 -2.93 10.89 -4.58
C TYR A 16 -3.68 10.21 -5.72
N ALA A 17 -4.70 9.40 -5.42
CA ALA A 17 -5.49 8.67 -6.42
C ALA A 17 -6.41 9.59 -7.25
N ASN A 18 -6.69 10.80 -6.75
CA ASN A 18 -7.56 11.75 -7.41
C ASN A 18 -6.78 12.61 -8.42
N ASN A 19 -7.50 13.28 -9.32
CA ASN A 19 -6.91 14.25 -10.24
C ASN A 19 -6.60 15.58 -9.52
N ILE A 20 -5.57 15.56 -8.68
CA ILE A 20 -5.08 16.74 -7.95
C ILE A 20 -3.89 17.39 -8.67
N GLY A 21 -3.87 18.71 -8.68
CA GLY A 21 -2.79 19.52 -9.24
C GLY A 21 -2.22 20.52 -8.25
N LEU A 22 -1.24 21.31 -8.70
CA LEU A 22 -0.55 22.29 -7.85
C LEU A 22 -1.51 23.34 -7.28
N ARG A 23 -2.57 23.68 -8.02
CA ARG A 23 -3.59 24.62 -7.57
C ARG A 23 -4.37 24.08 -6.36
N ASP A 24 -4.65 22.79 -6.30
CA ASP A 24 -5.37 22.19 -5.18
C ASP A 24 -4.52 22.21 -3.90
N LEU A 25 -3.21 21.95 -4.05
CA LEU A 25 -2.24 22.08 -2.96
C LEU A 25 -2.17 23.51 -2.43
N THR A 26 -2.08 24.51 -3.32
CA THR A 26 -2.03 25.92 -2.90
C THR A 26 -3.26 26.37 -2.12
N LYS A 27 -4.44 25.84 -2.45
CA LYS A 27 -5.68 26.13 -1.73
C LYS A 27 -5.64 25.60 -0.29
N CYS A 28 -5.05 24.42 -0.07
CA CYS A 28 -5.00 23.84 1.27
C CYS A 28 -4.02 24.56 2.21
N VAL A 29 -2.94 25.15 1.66
CA VAL A 29 -1.90 25.85 2.45
C VAL A 29 -1.98 27.38 2.42
N ARG A 30 -2.89 27.96 1.62
CA ARG A 30 -3.04 29.41 1.40
C ARG A 30 -1.75 30.11 0.95
N LEU A 31 -1.01 29.48 0.03
CA LEU A 31 0.19 30.05 -0.59
C LEU A 31 0.00 30.24 -2.09
N SER A 32 0.80 31.10 -2.71
CA SER A 32 0.93 31.09 -4.17
C SER A 32 1.64 29.81 -4.64
N THR A 33 1.44 29.45 -5.91
CA THR A 33 2.09 28.28 -6.54
C THR A 33 3.61 28.36 -6.44
N SER A 34 4.19 29.52 -6.73
CA SER A 34 5.64 29.75 -6.66
C SER A 34 6.16 29.62 -5.24
N ARG A 35 5.45 30.18 -4.24
CA ARG A 35 5.88 30.13 -2.84
C ARG A 35 5.83 28.71 -2.30
N LEU A 36 4.76 27.96 -2.63
CA LEU A 36 4.68 26.54 -2.27
C LEU A 36 5.78 25.73 -2.95
N ALA A 37 6.02 25.93 -4.25
CA ALA A 37 7.05 25.17 -4.97
C ALA A 37 8.44 25.38 -4.36
N VAL A 38 8.82 26.63 -4.05
CA VAL A 38 10.11 26.95 -3.43
C VAL A 38 10.21 26.36 -2.03
N LEU A 39 9.19 26.57 -1.18
CA LEU A 39 9.20 26.07 0.20
C LEU A 39 9.22 24.54 0.27
N PHE A 40 8.42 23.88 -0.56
CA PHE A 40 8.38 22.43 -0.61
C PHE A 40 9.69 21.86 -1.16
N GLN A 41 10.28 22.49 -2.18
CA GLN A 41 11.57 22.09 -2.73
C GLN A 41 12.72 22.27 -1.73
N SER A 42 12.71 23.33 -0.91
CA SER A 42 13.75 23.54 0.11
C SER A 42 13.69 22.52 1.24
N GLU A 43 12.49 22.09 1.64
CA GLU A 43 12.31 21.13 2.74
C GLU A 43 12.40 19.66 2.28
N ILE A 44 11.88 19.32 1.09
CA ILE A 44 11.71 17.92 0.62
C ILE A 44 12.70 17.56 -0.49
N GLY A 45 13.39 18.54 -1.08
CA GLY A 45 14.36 18.34 -2.16
C GLY A 45 13.73 18.03 -3.51
N ARG A 46 12.40 18.12 -3.65
CA ARG A 46 11.69 17.98 -4.93
C ARG A 46 10.41 18.83 -4.96
N SER A 47 9.88 19.10 -6.15
CA SER A 47 8.65 19.86 -6.30
C SER A 47 7.42 19.07 -5.83
N PRO A 48 6.32 19.74 -5.44
CA PRO A 48 5.12 19.05 -4.96
C PRO A 48 4.53 18.06 -5.98
N LEU A 49 4.54 18.41 -7.27
CA LEU A 49 4.03 17.52 -8.33
C LEU A 49 4.95 16.32 -8.58
N ARG A 50 6.26 16.51 -8.41
CA ARG A 50 7.21 15.39 -8.48
C ARG A 50 7.01 14.43 -7.31
N TYR A 51 6.84 14.97 -6.10
CA TYR A 51 6.52 14.18 -4.92
C TYR A 51 5.22 13.37 -5.10
N LEU A 52 4.14 14.02 -5.57
CA LEU A 52 2.89 13.33 -5.90
C LEU A 52 3.10 12.17 -6.88
N LYS A 53 3.89 12.37 -7.93
CA LYS A 53 4.19 11.33 -8.91
C LYS A 53 4.92 10.15 -8.27
N GLU A 54 5.90 10.42 -7.41
CA GLU A 54 6.66 9.40 -6.68
C GLU A 54 5.75 8.59 -5.76
N ILE A 55 4.86 9.24 -5.00
CA ILE A 55 3.86 8.55 -4.17
C ILE A 55 2.98 7.63 -5.00
N ARG A 56 2.44 8.11 -6.14
CA ARG A 56 1.62 7.28 -7.04
C ARG A 56 2.39 6.04 -7.54
N ILE A 57 3.65 6.20 -7.90
CA ILE A 57 4.51 5.11 -8.38
C ILE A 57 4.82 4.11 -7.25
N GLN A 58 5.10 4.58 -6.03
CA GLN A 58 5.29 3.72 -4.87
C GLN A 58 4.02 2.92 -4.53
N LYS A 59 2.85 3.56 -4.52
CA LYS A 59 1.56 2.89 -4.29
C LYS A 59 1.25 1.88 -5.40
N ALA A 60 1.61 2.18 -6.65
CA ALA A 60 1.46 1.24 -7.75
C ALA A 60 2.33 -0.01 -7.55
N ALA A 61 3.59 0.15 -7.10
CA ALA A 61 4.47 -0.98 -6.80
C ALA A 61 3.92 -1.87 -5.67
N GLN A 62 3.36 -1.25 -4.62
CA GLN A 62 2.67 -1.98 -3.54
C GLN A 62 1.54 -2.84 -4.09
N LEU A 63 0.63 -2.25 -4.88
CA LEU A 63 -0.49 -2.97 -5.51
C LEU A 63 -0.01 -4.10 -6.42
N LEU A 64 1.03 -3.87 -7.22
CA LEU A 64 1.59 -4.89 -8.11
C LEU A 64 2.20 -6.08 -7.37
N SER A 65 2.74 -5.84 -6.17
CA SER A 65 3.31 -6.90 -5.33
C SER A 65 2.28 -7.64 -4.48
N SER A 66 1.17 -6.97 -4.11
CA SER A 66 0.17 -7.53 -3.19
C SER A 66 -1.02 -8.19 -3.90
N ASP A 67 -1.39 -7.72 -5.10
CA ASP A 67 -2.58 -8.19 -5.82
C ASP A 67 -2.24 -8.53 -7.27
N TYR A 68 -2.17 -9.83 -7.54
CA TYR A 68 -1.82 -10.36 -8.85
C TYR A 68 -2.98 -10.34 -9.85
N LEU A 69 -4.22 -10.19 -9.38
CA LEU A 69 -5.43 -10.22 -10.21
C LEU A 69 -5.67 -8.89 -10.92
N LEU A 70 -5.22 -7.79 -10.33
CA LEU A 70 -5.36 -6.47 -10.94
C LEU A 70 -4.55 -6.38 -12.22
N SER A 71 -5.16 -5.96 -13.31
CA SER A 71 -4.46 -5.57 -14.53
C SER A 71 -3.62 -4.31 -14.29
N ILE A 72 -2.60 -4.08 -15.14
CA ILE A 72 -1.81 -2.85 -15.10
C ILE A 72 -2.70 -1.60 -15.22
N LYS A 73 -3.74 -1.67 -16.05
CA LYS A 73 -4.71 -0.58 -16.25
C LYS A 73 -5.50 -0.27 -14.98
N GLU A 74 -5.94 -1.29 -14.24
CA GLU A 74 -6.66 -1.11 -12.97
C GLU A 74 -5.75 -0.54 -11.88
N VAL A 75 -4.49 -1.00 -11.81
CA VAL A 75 -3.49 -0.43 -10.90
C VAL A 75 -3.32 1.06 -11.18
N MET A 76 -3.11 1.44 -12.44
CA MET A 76 -3.01 2.84 -12.84
C MET A 76 -4.23 3.66 -12.43
N GLY A 77 -5.45 3.13 -12.64
CA GLY A 77 -6.69 3.77 -12.23
C GLY A 77 -6.77 3.98 -10.71
N LYS A 78 -6.36 2.99 -9.91
CA LYS A 78 -6.35 3.06 -8.44
C LYS A 78 -5.34 4.07 -7.88
N VAL A 79 -4.29 4.41 -8.63
CA VAL A 79 -3.28 5.39 -8.21
C VAL A 79 -3.38 6.74 -8.92
N GLY A 80 -4.44 6.98 -9.71
CA GLY A 80 -4.64 8.27 -10.38
C GLY A 80 -3.66 8.53 -11.53
N LEU A 81 -3.18 7.49 -12.20
CA LEU A 81 -2.34 7.59 -13.40
C LEU A 81 -3.14 7.25 -14.65
N MET A 82 -3.05 8.10 -15.67
CA MET A 82 -3.88 7.96 -16.88
C MET A 82 -3.10 7.61 -18.14
N SER A 83 -1.78 7.86 -18.17
CA SER A 83 -0.94 7.60 -19.35
C SER A 83 -0.09 6.35 -19.14
N PRO A 84 -0.32 5.26 -19.92
CA PRO A 84 0.46 4.04 -19.82
C PRO A 84 1.94 4.25 -20.12
N SER A 85 2.26 5.03 -21.16
CA SER A 85 3.65 5.30 -21.54
C SER A 85 4.40 6.06 -20.45
N HIS A 86 3.78 7.10 -19.87
CA HIS A 86 4.39 7.84 -18.77
C HIS A 86 4.50 6.99 -17.51
N PHE A 87 3.50 6.14 -17.22
CA PHE A 87 3.55 5.21 -16.11
C PHE A 87 4.71 4.24 -16.24
N THR A 88 4.81 3.51 -17.35
CA THR A 88 5.88 2.54 -17.57
C THR A 88 7.26 3.16 -17.48
N HIS A 89 7.48 4.32 -18.10
CA HIS A 89 8.76 5.03 -18.01
C HIS A 89 9.07 5.44 -16.58
N SER A 90 8.15 6.12 -15.90
CA SER A 90 8.38 6.61 -14.53
C SER A 90 8.56 5.47 -13.53
N PHE A 91 7.88 4.34 -13.75
CA PHE A 91 8.03 3.15 -12.93
C PHE A 91 9.40 2.52 -13.13
N LYS A 92 9.84 2.38 -14.39
CA LYS A 92 11.16 1.87 -14.72
C LYS A 92 12.27 2.77 -14.19
N ASP A 93 12.11 4.09 -14.26
CA ASP A 93 13.07 5.04 -13.71
C ASP A 93 13.17 4.90 -12.17
N ALA A 94 12.07 4.59 -11.50
CA ALA A 94 12.03 4.44 -10.04
C ALA A 94 12.52 3.07 -9.55
N PHE A 95 12.25 1.99 -10.28
CA PHE A 95 12.48 0.60 -9.82
C PHE A 95 13.45 -0.21 -10.70
N GLY A 96 13.97 0.37 -11.79
CA GLY A 96 14.90 -0.27 -12.72
C GLY A 96 14.26 -1.26 -13.71
N VAL A 97 13.01 -1.67 -13.48
CA VAL A 97 12.28 -2.66 -14.29
C VAL A 97 10.88 -2.17 -14.65
N THR A 98 10.28 -2.74 -15.68
CA THR A 98 8.91 -2.41 -16.06
C THR A 98 7.89 -2.90 -15.02
N PRO A 99 6.67 -2.33 -14.97
CA PRO A 99 5.60 -2.79 -14.06
C PRO A 99 5.29 -4.28 -14.19
N THR A 100 5.32 -4.82 -15.41
CA THR A 100 5.07 -6.24 -15.68
C THR A 100 6.19 -7.14 -15.15
N GLU A 101 7.45 -6.76 -15.38
CA GLU A 101 8.62 -7.47 -14.84
C GLU A 101 8.65 -7.41 -13.31
N TYR A 102 8.34 -6.25 -12.73
CA TYR A 102 8.26 -6.07 -11.28
C TYR A 102 7.26 -7.04 -10.63
N ARG A 103 6.08 -7.21 -11.25
CA ARG A 103 5.07 -8.17 -10.82
C ARG A 103 5.59 -9.61 -10.91
N ALA A 104 6.19 -9.98 -12.04
CA ALA A 104 6.73 -11.33 -12.25
C ALA A 104 7.81 -11.67 -11.20
N ASN A 105 8.71 -10.72 -10.90
CA ASN A 105 9.77 -10.88 -9.91
C ASN A 105 9.25 -10.95 -8.47
N SER A 106 8.11 -10.32 -8.18
CA SER A 106 7.45 -10.46 -6.88
C SER A 106 6.88 -11.87 -6.70
N LEU A 107 6.40 -12.47 -7.79
CA LEU A 107 5.85 -13.83 -7.79
C LEU A 107 6.91 -14.90 -7.57
N SER A 108 8.13 -14.72 -8.09
CA SER A 108 9.23 -15.68 -7.89
C SER A 108 9.75 -15.72 -6.45
N ARG A 109 9.40 -14.72 -5.63
CA ARG A 109 9.68 -14.68 -4.18
C ARG A 109 8.57 -15.30 -3.34
N LEU A 110 7.38 -15.52 -3.89
CA LEU A 110 6.30 -16.18 -3.17
C LEU A 110 6.57 -17.69 -3.11
N PRO A 111 6.37 -18.36 -1.95
CA PRO A 111 6.50 -19.79 -1.86
C PRO A 111 5.53 -20.46 -2.85
N SER A 112 6.03 -21.45 -3.59
CA SER A 112 5.30 -22.15 -4.65
C SER A 112 3.89 -22.58 -4.20
N ARG A 113 2.91 -22.64 -5.12
CA ARG A 113 1.53 -23.11 -4.84
C ARG A 113 1.48 -24.50 -4.19
N SER A 114 2.52 -25.33 -4.34
CA SER A 114 2.68 -26.58 -3.59
C SER A 114 2.89 -26.34 -2.09
N THR A 115 3.74 -25.38 -1.73
CA THR A 115 4.02 -24.94 -0.36
C THR A 115 2.81 -24.26 0.29
N LEU A 116 2.06 -23.45 -0.46
CA LEU A 116 0.84 -22.78 0.04
C LEU A 116 -0.27 -23.77 0.40
N LYS A 117 -0.42 -24.89 -0.32
CA LYS A 117 -1.38 -25.96 0.02
C LYS A 117 -0.96 -26.75 1.27
N ILE A 118 0.34 -26.87 1.54
CA ILE A 118 0.87 -27.55 2.73
C ILE A 118 0.67 -26.66 3.96
N GLN A 119 1.05 -25.38 3.87
CA GLN A 119 0.88 -24.41 4.96
C GLN A 119 -0.58 -24.13 5.29
N ALA A 120 -1.47 -24.06 4.30
CA ALA A 120 -2.90 -23.93 4.55
C ALA A 120 -3.49 -25.18 5.23
N ARG A 121 -2.98 -26.38 4.94
CA ARG A 121 -3.41 -27.63 5.62
C ARG A 121 -2.90 -27.69 7.06
N GLU A 122 -1.66 -27.27 7.33
CA GLU A 122 -1.11 -27.20 8.69
C GLU A 122 -1.85 -26.16 9.55
N SER A 123 -2.13 -24.97 9.00
CA SER A 123 -2.86 -23.93 9.75
C SER A 123 -4.35 -24.25 9.96
N LEU A 124 -4.98 -25.03 9.06
CA LEU A 124 -6.31 -25.61 9.32
C LEU A 124 -6.27 -26.75 10.34
N GLN A 125 -5.21 -27.56 10.39
CA GLN A 125 -5.03 -28.60 11.41
C GLN A 125 -4.76 -28.01 12.80
N GLU A 126 -3.97 -26.94 12.91
CA GLU A 126 -3.76 -26.22 14.17
C GLU A 126 -5.05 -25.55 14.67
N SER A 127 -5.85 -24.95 13.77
CA SER A 127 -7.16 -24.39 14.12
C SER A 127 -8.17 -25.45 14.58
N LEU A 128 -8.20 -26.64 13.96
CA LEU A 128 -9.11 -27.73 14.33
C LEU A 128 -8.67 -28.49 15.60
N THR A 129 -7.43 -28.30 16.07
CA THR A 129 -6.94 -28.91 17.32
C THR A 129 -7.32 -28.08 18.54
N ILE A 130 -7.60 -26.78 18.39
CA ILE A 130 -8.02 -25.92 19.50
C ILE A 130 -9.46 -26.24 19.93
N ASP A 131 -10.38 -26.52 19.00
CA ASP A 131 -11.77 -26.86 19.34
C ASP A 131 -11.92 -28.22 20.04
N ASN A 132 -10.99 -29.16 19.84
CA ASN A 132 -11.06 -30.48 20.47
C ASN A 132 -10.49 -30.52 21.90
N ARG A 133 -9.71 -29.51 22.31
CA ARG A 133 -9.19 -29.41 23.70
C ARG A 133 -10.21 -28.80 24.67
N VAL A 134 -11.21 -28.07 24.19
CA VAL A 134 -12.22 -27.44 25.04
C VAL A 134 -13.31 -28.41 25.50
N GLN A 135 -13.44 -29.59 24.87
CA GLN A 135 -14.36 -30.64 25.32
C GLN A 135 -13.76 -31.59 26.37
N GLN A 136 -12.44 -31.59 26.57
CA GLN A 136 -11.76 -32.53 27.48
C GLN A 136 -11.58 -31.98 28.91
N TYR A 137 -11.91 -30.70 29.18
CA TYR A 137 -11.67 -30.04 30.47
C TYR A 137 -12.87 -29.27 31.04
N GLY A 138 -14.10 -29.82 30.99
CA GLY A 138 -15.16 -29.19 31.78
C GLY A 138 -16.55 -29.78 31.73
N ILE A 139 -16.76 -31.02 32.20
CA ILE A 139 -17.90 -31.38 33.08
C ILE A 139 -17.49 -32.58 33.96
N VAL A 140 -17.05 -32.30 35.20
CA VAL A 140 -17.23 -33.05 36.46
C VAL A 140 -16.62 -32.13 37.53
N ASP A 141 -17.26 -31.68 38.60
CA ASP A 141 -18.40 -32.24 39.30
C ASP A 141 -19.10 -31.14 40.11
N ALA A 142 -20.41 -31.29 40.26
CA ALA A 142 -21.24 -30.50 41.16
C ALA A 142 -21.58 -31.37 42.37
N ARG A 143 -21.16 -30.96 43.59
CA ARG A 143 -21.91 -31.06 44.87
C ARG A 143 -21.02 -31.03 46.12
N LEU A 144 -21.44 -30.18 47.09
CA LEU A 144 -21.60 -30.41 48.55
C LEU A 144 -20.33 -30.78 49.37
N GLU A 145 -20.06 -30.42 50.63
CA GLU A 145 -20.82 -29.83 51.74
C GLU A 145 -19.86 -29.65 52.95
N GLN A 146 -20.27 -28.82 53.93
CA GLN A 146 -19.81 -28.72 55.33
C GLN A 146 -18.39 -28.21 55.68
N LYS A 147 -18.34 -27.03 56.32
CA LYS A 147 -17.95 -26.94 57.75
C LYS A 147 -18.65 -25.76 58.42
#